data_AF-A0A1V5NF75-F1
#
_entry.id   AF-A0A1V5NF75-F1
#
_cell.length_a   1.000
_cell.length_b   1.000
_cell.length_c   1.000
_cell.angle_alpha   90.00
_cell.angle_beta   90.00
_cell.angle_gamma   90.00
#
_symmetry.space_group_name_H-M   'P 1'
#
loop_
_entity.id
_entity.type
_entity.pdbx_description
1 polymer ?
#
loop_
_entity_poly.entity_id
_entity_poly.type
_entity_poly.pdbx_seq_one_letter_code
_entity_poly.pdbx_strand_id
1 'polypeptide(L)'
;MRRKGFTIIELLIVVAIIAVLATLVITNVAGARQRANDSKVVADMSSAIRIAVLCMNEDGNVNAYVAGNNICSLTNVTGRWPKTDIGRSSGTIGTGAGATNNWQAPSVTITGNTITATVNGYTGTAAANNVRVNCNNSGCQKEVFSGTAWAVSN
;
A
#
# COMPACT_ATOMS: atom_id res chain seq x y z
N MET A 1 -42.91 13.82 41.06
CA MET A 1 -42.50 12.82 40.05
C MET A 1 -41.20 12.16 40.52
N ARG A 2 -41.21 10.88 40.91
CA ARG A 2 -40.01 10.19 41.38
C ARG A 2 -39.17 9.76 40.16
N ARG A 3 -38.02 10.39 39.95
CA ARG A 3 -37.05 9.95 38.94
C ARG A 3 -36.44 8.63 39.43
N LYS A 4 -36.64 7.54 38.68
CA LYS A 4 -35.92 6.28 38.89
C LYS A 4 -34.45 6.57 38.55
N GLY A 5 -33.58 6.45 39.55
CA GLY A 5 -32.13 6.51 39.36
C GLY A 5 -31.62 5.19 38.78
N PHE A 6 -30.65 5.28 37.88
CA PHE A 6 -29.88 4.12 37.42
C PHE A 6 -29.16 3.50 38.62
N THR A 7 -29.23 2.18 38.76
CA THR A 7 -28.48 1.49 39.80
C THR A 7 -26.99 1.43 39.42
N ILE A 8 -26.12 1.48 40.43
CA ILE A 8 -24.67 1.39 40.21
C ILE A 8 -24.30 0.06 39.53
N ILE A 9 -25.02 -1.02 39.85
CA ILE A 9 -24.78 -2.34 39.24
C ILE A 9 -25.08 -2.34 37.74
N GLU A 10 -26.14 -1.64 37.30
CA GLU A 10 -26.48 -1.51 35.87
C GLU A 10 -25.40 -0.74 35.10
N LEU A 11 -24.74 0.25 35.71
CA LEU A 11 -23.62 0.92 35.06
C LEU A 11 -22.36 0.04 35.04
N LEU A 12 -22.14 -0.75 36.09
CA LEU A 12 -20.97 -1.60 36.26
C LEU A 12 -20.93 -2.77 35.26
N ILE A 13 -22.05 -3.45 35.03
CA ILE A 13 -22.13 -4.51 34.00
C ILE A 13 -21.90 -3.94 32.59
N VAL A 14 -22.39 -2.73 32.29
CA VAL A 14 -22.26 -2.14 30.96
C VAL A 14 -20.81 -1.86 30.61
N VAL A 15 -20.04 -1.26 31.53
CA VAL A 15 -18.61 -1.01 31.29
C VAL A 15 -17.81 -2.32 31.20
N ALA A 16 -18.20 -3.35 31.95
CA ALA A 16 -17.58 -4.67 31.85
C ALA A 16 -17.80 -5.31 30.47
N ILE A 17 -19.02 -5.23 29.92
CA ILE A 17 -19.30 -5.77 28.57
C ILE A 17 -18.59 -4.96 27.49
N ILE A 18 -18.59 -3.61 27.58
CA ILE A 18 -17.88 -2.75 26.62
C ILE A 18 -16.37 -3.06 26.63
N ALA A 19 -15.77 -3.30 27.79
CA ALA A 19 -14.35 -3.67 27.91
C ALA A 19 -14.02 -4.97 27.15
N VAL A 20 -14.88 -6.00 27.25
CA VAL A 20 -14.68 -7.26 26.52
C VAL A 20 -14.88 -7.07 25.01
N LEU A 21 -15.93 -6.37 24.59
CA LEU A 21 -16.21 -6.14 23.17
C LEU A 21 -15.14 -5.27 22.49
N ALA A 22 -14.58 -4.28 23.20
CA ALA A 22 -13.57 -3.38 22.65
C ALA A 22 -12.29 -4.12 22.22
N THR A 23 -11.85 -5.13 22.99
CA THR A 23 -10.63 -5.89 22.68
C THR A 23 -10.76 -6.72 21.39
N LEU A 24 -11.94 -7.30 21.14
CA LEU A 24 -12.23 -8.10 19.95
C LEU A 24 -12.26 -7.27 18.65
N VAL A 25 -12.65 -6.00 18.74
CA VAL A 25 -12.74 -5.11 17.56
C VAL A 25 -11.34 -4.64 17.11
N ILE A 26 -10.45 -4.32 18.06
CA ILE A 26 -9.14 -3.73 17.77
C ILE A 26 -8.24 -4.69 16.96
N THR A 27 -8.22 -5.97 17.32
CA THR A 27 -7.36 -6.97 16.66
C THR A 27 -7.78 -7.24 15.22
N ASN A 28 -9.07 -7.20 14.92
CA ASN A 28 -9.60 -7.42 13.57
C ASN A 28 -9.40 -6.21 12.63
N VAL A 29 -9.49 -4.99 13.15
CA VAL A 29 -9.37 -3.76 12.33
C VAL A 29 -7.94 -3.52 11.84
N ALA A 30 -6.92 -3.94 12.61
CA ALA A 30 -5.52 -3.76 12.22
C ALA A 30 -5.18 -4.52 10.91
N GLY A 31 -5.58 -5.79 10.80
CA GLY A 31 -5.35 -6.59 9.59
C GLY A 31 -6.14 -6.11 8.37
N ALA A 32 -7.36 -5.60 8.58
CA ALA A 32 -8.19 -5.04 7.50
C ALA A 32 -7.57 -3.78 6.88
N ARG A 33 -7.00 -2.88 7.70
CA ARG A 33 -6.32 -1.67 7.22
C ARG A 33 -5.09 -1.99 6.38
N GLN A 34 -4.31 -3.00 6.76
CA GLN A 34 -3.14 -3.42 5.98
C GLN A 34 -3.55 -3.93 4.60
N ARG A 35 -4.56 -4.83 4.53
CA ARG A 35 -5.07 -5.34 3.24
C ARG A 35 -5.65 -4.24 2.34
N ALA A 36 -6.32 -3.25 2.94
CA ALA A 36 -6.84 -2.09 2.21
C ALA A 36 -5.71 -1.25 1.61
N ASN A 37 -4.63 -1.03 2.37
CA ASN A 37 -3.45 -0.30 1.88
C ASN A 37 -2.74 -1.07 0.76
N ASP A 38 -2.57 -2.38 0.90
CA ASP A 38 -1.97 -3.22 -0.14
C ASP A 38 -2.79 -3.16 -1.45
N SER A 39 -4.13 -3.25 -1.31
CA SER A 39 -5.04 -3.14 -2.46
C SER A 39 -4.97 -1.77 -3.12
N LYS A 40 -4.82 -0.70 -2.33
CA LYS A 40 -4.63 0.67 -2.83
C LYS A 40 -3.35 0.78 -3.64
N VAL A 41 -2.22 0.26 -3.14
CA VAL A 41 -0.94 0.30 -3.87
C VAL A 41 -1.03 -0.45 -5.20
N VAL A 42 -1.68 -1.62 -5.23
CA VAL A 42 -1.90 -2.38 -6.47
C VAL A 42 -2.74 -1.57 -7.48
N ALA A 43 -3.83 -0.95 -7.04
CA ALA A 43 -4.70 -0.14 -7.90
C ALA A 43 -3.99 1.10 -8.45
N ASP A 44 -3.25 1.81 -7.60
CA ASP A 44 -2.48 3.00 -7.96
C ASP A 44 -1.39 2.67 -8.99
N MET A 45 -0.62 1.59 -8.76
CA MET A 45 0.42 1.16 -9.69
C MET A 45 -0.16 0.62 -11.00
N SER A 46 -1.28 -0.11 -10.96
CA SER A 46 -1.96 -0.59 -12.16
C SER A 46 -2.37 0.55 -13.07
N SER A 47 -2.91 1.62 -12.49
CA SER A 47 -3.30 2.81 -13.22
C SER A 47 -2.07 3.52 -13.80
N ALA A 48 -0.99 3.65 -13.03
CA ALA A 48 0.24 4.29 -13.47
C ALA A 48 0.92 3.53 -14.63
N ILE A 49 0.98 2.20 -14.58
CA ILE A 49 1.58 1.39 -15.64
C ILE A 49 0.79 1.48 -16.94
N ARG A 50 -0.55 1.53 -16.89
CA ARG A 50 -1.36 1.74 -18.11
C ARG A 50 -1.00 3.06 -18.80
N ILE A 51 -0.80 4.12 -18.03
CA ILE A 51 -0.38 5.42 -18.56
C ILE A 51 1.05 5.34 -19.11
N ALA A 52 1.95 4.61 -18.43
CA ALA A 52 3.31 4.41 -18.91
C ALA A 52 3.34 3.63 -20.24
N VAL A 53 2.46 2.63 -20.41
CA VAL A 53 2.29 1.92 -21.69
C VAL A 53 1.74 2.85 -22.78
N LEU A 54 0.76 3.70 -22.45
CA LEU A 54 0.26 4.71 -23.39
C LEU A 54 1.38 5.66 -23.83
N CYS A 55 2.25 6.08 -22.91
CA CYS A 55 3.43 6.90 -23.22
C CYS A 55 4.33 6.23 -24.27
N MET A 56 4.63 4.94 -24.11
CA MET A 56 5.46 4.21 -25.07
C MET A 56 4.76 4.03 -26.42
N ASN A 57 3.43 3.87 -26.45
CA ASN A 57 2.67 3.76 -27.69
C ASN A 57 2.66 5.05 -28.52
N GLU A 58 2.92 6.19 -27.87
CA GLU A 58 3.04 7.50 -28.53
C GLU A 58 4.50 7.93 -28.76
N ASP A 59 5.44 6.97 -28.74
CA ASP A 59 6.89 7.19 -28.88
C ASP A 59 7.48 8.12 -27.79
N GLY A 60 6.80 8.21 -26.65
CA GLY A 60 7.23 8.96 -25.48
C GLY A 60 8.20 8.18 -24.59
N ASN A 61 9.01 8.91 -23.83
CA ASN A 61 9.87 8.32 -22.82
C ASN A 61 9.14 8.29 -21.47
N VAL A 62 9.09 7.11 -20.84
CA VAL A 62 8.57 6.98 -19.47
C VAL A 62 9.64 7.49 -18.51
N ASN A 63 9.27 8.49 -17.70
CA ASN A 63 10.14 9.08 -16.71
C ASN A 63 10.35 8.14 -15.53
N ALA A 64 11.52 8.24 -14.89
CA ALA A 64 11.78 7.58 -13.62
C ALA A 64 10.71 7.92 -12.59
N TYR A 65 10.42 6.96 -11.70
CA TYR A 65 9.45 7.18 -10.63
C TYR A 65 9.90 8.32 -9.71
N VAL A 66 9.11 9.40 -9.68
CA VAL A 66 9.19 10.46 -8.69
C VAL A 66 7.76 10.80 -8.30
N ALA A 67 7.41 10.63 -7.02
CA ALA A 67 6.04 10.78 -6.56
C ALA A 67 5.44 12.13 -6.96
N GLY A 68 4.29 12.11 -7.64
CA GLY A 68 3.60 13.31 -8.10
C GLY A 68 4.14 13.95 -9.39
N ASN A 69 5.25 13.47 -9.94
CA ASN A 69 5.76 13.91 -11.24
C ASN A 69 5.06 13.18 -12.39
N ASN A 70 5.19 13.74 -13.60
CA ASN A 70 4.62 13.16 -14.81
C ASN A 70 5.26 11.81 -15.15
N ILE A 71 4.42 10.84 -15.49
CA ILE A 71 4.83 9.49 -15.92
C ILE A 71 5.51 9.55 -17.29
N CYS A 72 5.00 10.37 -18.20
CA CYS A 72 5.49 10.50 -19.56
C CYS A 72 6.28 11.79 -19.77
N SER A 73 7.24 11.78 -20.69
CA SER A 73 7.94 12.97 -21.17
C SER A 73 7.07 13.84 -22.09
N LEU A 74 6.05 13.26 -22.71
CA LEU A 74 5.13 13.94 -23.61
C LEU A 74 4.06 14.72 -22.83
N THR A 75 3.56 15.79 -23.42
CA THR A 75 2.54 16.65 -22.80
C THR A 75 1.10 16.20 -23.10
N ASN A 76 0.89 15.42 -24.15
CA ASN A 76 -0.41 14.86 -24.53
C ASN A 76 -0.77 13.57 -23.77
N VAL A 77 0.22 12.87 -23.17
CA VAL A 77 -0.02 11.79 -22.21
C VAL A 77 -0.01 12.33 -20.80
N THR A 78 -1.20 12.59 -20.26
CA THR A 78 -1.32 13.12 -18.90
C THR A 78 -1.46 11.99 -17.88
N GLY A 79 -0.54 11.97 -16.91
CA GLY A 79 -0.65 11.12 -15.74
C GLY A 79 0.56 11.29 -14.85
N ARG A 80 0.33 11.11 -13.54
CA ARG A 80 1.35 11.34 -12.53
C ARG A 80 1.62 10.07 -11.76
N TRP A 81 2.89 9.88 -11.40
CA TRP A 81 3.26 8.81 -10.50
C TRP A 81 2.49 8.97 -9.19
N PRO A 82 1.83 7.91 -8.70
CA PRO A 82 1.01 8.00 -7.51
C PRO A 82 1.83 8.54 -6.35
N LYS A 83 1.24 9.46 -5.59
CA LYS A 83 1.70 9.72 -4.23
C LYS A 83 1.16 8.56 -3.41
N THR A 84 1.79 7.40 -3.54
CA THR A 84 1.51 6.30 -2.63
C THR A 84 1.68 6.87 -1.23
N ASP A 85 0.74 6.68 -0.30
CA ASP A 85 0.82 7.23 1.08
C ASP A 85 2.07 6.75 1.86
N ILE A 86 2.96 5.99 1.22
CA ILE A 86 4.38 5.83 1.50
C ILE A 86 5.00 7.19 1.77
N GLY A 87 5.13 7.57 3.05
CA GLY A 87 5.65 8.86 3.51
C GLY A 87 7.14 9.10 3.23
N ARG A 88 7.62 8.78 2.03
CA ARG A 88 9.01 8.99 1.62
C ARG A 88 9.06 9.45 0.16
N SER A 89 9.09 10.76 -0.02
CA SER A 89 9.90 11.38 -1.08
C SER A 89 11.28 10.72 -1.05
N SER A 90 11.78 10.26 -2.21
CA SER A 90 13.08 9.58 -2.40
C SER A 90 14.07 9.76 -1.24
N GLY A 91 14.11 8.81 -0.30
CA GLY A 91 14.90 8.99 0.92
C GLY A 91 14.86 7.78 1.82
N THR A 92 16.05 7.26 2.12
CA THR A 92 16.41 6.10 2.94
C THR A 92 15.35 5.61 3.92
N ILE A 93 15.11 4.29 3.90
CA ILE A 93 14.28 3.55 4.85
C ILE A 93 14.85 3.75 6.26
N GLY A 94 14.27 4.66 7.03
CA GLY A 94 14.49 4.76 8.46
C GLY A 94 13.74 3.62 9.13
N THR A 95 14.50 2.72 9.76
CA THR A 95 14.08 1.60 10.60
C THR A 95 13.54 2.07 11.97
N GLY A 96 12.79 3.17 12.00
CA GLY A 96 12.17 3.69 13.22
C GLY A 96 10.88 2.94 13.55
N ALA A 97 10.78 2.40 14.76
CA ALA A 97 9.54 1.91 15.35
C ALA A 97 8.53 3.07 15.39
N GLY A 98 7.61 3.10 14.42
CA GLY A 98 6.65 4.20 14.24
C GLY A 98 6.15 4.41 12.80
N ALA A 99 6.74 3.76 11.80
CA ALA A 99 6.21 3.80 10.43
C ALA A 99 4.94 2.94 10.31
N THR A 100 3.79 3.59 10.12
CA THR A 100 2.47 2.93 10.00
C THR A 100 2.18 2.38 8.59
N ASN A 101 3.13 2.47 7.67
CA ASN A 101 2.99 2.02 6.29
C ASN A 101 4.37 1.74 5.66
N ASN A 102 4.55 0.48 5.32
CA ASN A 102 5.84 -0.19 5.31
C ASN A 102 6.38 -0.42 3.90
N TRP A 103 5.94 0.39 2.94
CA TRP A 103 6.28 0.24 1.53
C TRP A 103 7.46 1.15 1.14
N GLN A 104 8.34 0.68 0.26
CA GLN A 104 9.44 1.45 -0.34
C GLN A 104 8.93 2.29 -1.52
N ALA A 105 9.69 3.32 -1.87
CA ALA A 105 9.47 4.02 -3.14
C ALA A 105 9.52 3.00 -4.31
N PRO A 106 8.52 3.01 -5.21
CA PRO A 106 8.53 2.21 -6.43
C PRO A 106 9.81 2.39 -7.26
N SER A 107 10.32 1.31 -7.81
CA SER A 107 11.30 1.34 -8.90
C SER A 107 10.61 1.01 -10.22
N VAL A 108 10.99 1.71 -11.29
CA VAL A 108 10.48 1.48 -12.65
C VAL A 108 11.68 1.17 -13.54
N THR A 109 11.60 0.04 -14.22
CA THR A 109 12.63 -0.42 -15.16
C THR A 109 11.96 -0.67 -16.50
N ILE A 110 12.61 -0.25 -17.58
CA ILE A 110 12.16 -0.49 -18.95
C ILE A 110 13.20 -1.41 -19.60
N THR A 111 12.75 -2.52 -20.18
CA THR A 111 13.62 -3.45 -20.91
C THR A 111 12.95 -3.82 -22.22
N GLY A 112 13.48 -3.27 -23.32
CA GLY A 112 12.78 -3.31 -24.61
C GLY A 112 11.41 -2.63 -24.49
N ASN A 113 10.35 -3.34 -24.87
CA ASN A 113 8.97 -2.83 -24.81
C ASN A 113 8.24 -3.17 -23.50
N THR A 114 8.93 -3.79 -22.54
CA THR A 114 8.35 -4.18 -21.26
C THR A 114 8.69 -3.15 -20.19
N ILE A 115 7.66 -2.55 -19.59
CA ILE A 115 7.76 -1.74 -18.39
C ILE A 115 7.54 -2.66 -17.20
N THR A 116 8.42 -2.59 -16.21
CA THR A 116 8.27 -3.29 -14.95
C THR A 116 8.33 -2.27 -13.81
N ALA A 117 7.28 -2.14 -13.02
CA ALA A 117 7.30 -1.38 -11.78
C ALA A 117 7.25 -2.34 -10.59
N THR A 118 8.16 -2.17 -9.64
CA THR A 118 8.20 -2.94 -8.40
C THR A 118 8.06 -2.02 -7.20
N VAL A 119 7.12 -2.33 -6.32
CA VAL A 119 6.98 -1.68 -5.01
C VAL A 119 7.19 -2.74 -3.95
N ASN A 120 8.18 -2.59 -3.08
CA ASN A 120 8.40 -3.55 -2.00
C ASN A 120 7.72 -3.07 -0.72
N GLY A 121 7.03 -3.96 -0.02
CA GLY A 121 6.46 -3.78 1.30
C GLY A 121 7.22 -4.64 2.30
N TYR A 122 7.64 -4.05 3.41
CA TYR A 122 8.07 -4.81 4.57
C TYR A 122 6.83 -5.11 5.44
N THR A 123 6.90 -6.07 6.35
CA THR A 123 5.83 -6.28 7.36
C THR A 123 6.34 -6.15 8.80
N GLY A 124 7.52 -5.56 9.00
CA GLY A 124 8.12 -5.34 10.31
C GLY A 124 9.64 -5.45 10.24
N THR A 125 10.32 -5.12 11.34
CA THR A 125 11.79 -5.16 11.48
C THR A 125 12.33 -6.54 11.06
N ALA A 126 13.23 -6.54 10.07
CA ALA A 126 13.95 -7.67 9.48
C ALA A 126 13.18 -8.51 8.43
N ALA A 127 13.48 -8.22 7.16
CA ALA A 127 13.73 -9.08 5.97
C ALA A 127 12.97 -10.40 5.69
N ALA A 128 12.13 -10.94 6.57
CA ALA A 128 11.60 -12.31 6.44
C ALA A 128 10.21 -12.40 5.80
N ASN A 129 9.51 -11.28 5.61
CA ASN A 129 8.18 -11.24 4.97
C ASN A 129 8.12 -10.03 4.03
N ASN A 130 9.01 -10.01 3.03
CA ASN A 130 8.93 -8.99 2.00
C ASN A 130 7.73 -9.33 1.12
N VAL A 131 6.74 -8.45 1.09
CA VAL A 131 5.69 -8.42 0.08
C VAL A 131 6.17 -7.50 -1.02
N ARG A 132 5.81 -7.73 -2.27
CA ARG A 132 6.00 -6.73 -3.32
C ARG A 132 4.78 -6.67 -4.20
N VAL A 133 4.57 -5.53 -4.82
CA VAL A 133 3.67 -5.38 -5.96
C VAL A 133 4.56 -5.30 -7.18
N ASN A 134 4.43 -6.26 -8.06
CA ASN A 134 5.12 -6.32 -9.34
C ASN A 134 4.11 -6.05 -10.44
N CYS A 135 4.37 -5.04 -11.24
CA CYS A 135 3.51 -4.62 -12.33
C CYS A 135 4.26 -4.63 -13.64
N ASN A 136 3.63 -5.14 -14.68
CA ASN A 136 4.09 -5.04 -16.05
C ASN A 136 2.96 -4.60 -17.00
N ASN A 137 3.25 -4.52 -18.30
CA ASN A 137 2.26 -4.15 -19.32
C ASN A 137 0.99 -5.02 -19.30
N SER A 138 1.06 -6.23 -18.74
CA SER A 138 -0.06 -7.17 -18.64
C SER A 138 -0.87 -7.06 -17.35
N GLY A 139 -0.36 -6.37 -16.32
CA GLY A 139 -1.07 -6.17 -15.06
C GLY A 139 -0.17 -6.06 -13.83
N CYS A 140 -0.79 -5.93 -12.66
CA CYS A 140 -0.12 -5.87 -11.36
C CYS A 140 -0.50 -7.08 -10.51
N GLN A 141 0.49 -7.66 -9.85
CA GLN A 141 0.31 -8.77 -8.93
C GLN A 141 1.06 -8.52 -7.62
N LYS A 142 0.45 -8.92 -6.51
CA LYS A 142 1.12 -8.95 -5.22
C LYS A 142 1.87 -10.27 -5.11
N GLU A 143 3.13 -10.20 -4.71
CA GLU A 143 3.99 -11.36 -4.51
C GLU A 143 4.54 -11.35 -3.08
N VAL A 144 4.73 -12.53 -2.51
CA VAL A 144 5.30 -12.72 -1.17
C VAL A 144 6.58 -13.54 -1.31
N PHE A 145 7.62 -13.13 -0.59
CA PHE A 145 8.89 -13.83 -0.59
C PHE A 145 8.80 -15.11 0.24
N SER A 146 9.10 -16.26 -0.36
CA SER A 146 9.07 -17.58 0.28
C SER A 146 10.44 -18.04 0.80
N GLY A 147 11.41 -17.13 0.93
CA GLY A 147 12.78 -17.42 1.36
C GLY A 147 13.75 -17.72 0.21
N THR A 148 13.27 -18.30 -0.90
CA THR A 148 14.07 -18.61 -2.09
C THR A 148 13.54 -17.97 -3.37
N ALA A 149 12.26 -17.63 -3.42
CA ALA A 149 11.62 -17.03 -4.58
C ALA A 149 10.47 -16.09 -4.18
N TRP A 150 9.99 -15.34 -5.15
CA TRP A 150 8.76 -14.57 -5.02
C TRP A 150 7.61 -15.35 -5.64
N ALA A 151 6.51 -15.51 -4.92
CA ALA A 151 5.32 -16.22 -5.38
C ALA A 151 4.11 -15.29 -5.35
N VAL A 152 3.25 -15.37 -6.35
CA VAL A 152 2.00 -14.61 -6.42
C VAL A 152 1.11 -14.97 -5.24
N SER A 153 0.72 -13.96 -4.45
CA SER A 153 -0.29 -14.09 -3.41
C SER A 153 -1.63 -13.67 -3.99
N ASN A 154 -2.58 -14.61 -4.00
CA ASN A 154 -3.99 -14.29 -4.12
C ASN A 154 -4.47 -13.46 -2.91
#